data_AF-A0A3D1QJ14-F1
#
_entry.id   AF-A0A3D1QJ14-F1
#
_cell.length_a   1.000
_cell.length_b   1.000
_cell.length_c   1.000
_cell.angle_alpha   90.00
_cell.angle_beta   90.00
_cell.angle_gamma   90.00
#
_symmetry.space_group_name_H-M   'P 1'
#
loop_
_entity.id
_entity.type
_entity.pdbx_description
1 polymer ?
#
loop_
_entity_poly.entity_id
_entity_poly.type
_entity_poly.pdbx_seq_one_letter_code
_entity_poly.pdbx_strand_id
1 'polypeptide(L)'
;RVNIVPEEIKYYSPKKVDVINLETNSFETVPIAELLKHYGPEIPFAHHLLSAYRENYVECLNAFQIDFEKEDLVVNFEGLIAGTPFIRKIGQILQVLQEKMGTAVDIEFASDGQDFYLLQCRPQGFGEDAVPAPLPRDIPKNKIIFTAQRYITNGLVQNISHVVFVDPEAYSRLQSLTELVDVGKAVGMLNVMLPRRRFILMGPGRWGSRGDIKMGVQVTYADINNTAALIEIARKRSNYVPELSFGTHFFQDLVEANIRYIPLYPDDKNVQFNEKFLTRSPNILAQLLPGYKHLEEVIRVIDVMEASRGSILHINMNAELGEALGYLGDATSGPLHESPDWSHLVEPLPRTEGYRYDDRYWRWRLYMAERIGEQLDGEILGVKAAYIIGSTSNGTAGPGSDIDLIIHIDGDSEKCGLLKQWLNGWSQALAEMNYLKTGYTCEGLLDVHLITDRDVVQKTSFAAKIGAITDPALPLKLKSQQV
;
A
#
# COMPACT_ATOMS: atom_id res chain seq x y z
N ARG A 1 27.03 -1.36 -3.05
CA ARG A 1 27.25 -0.54 -1.85
C ARG A 1 26.61 0.82 -2.11
N VAL A 2 25.82 1.31 -1.15
CA VAL A 2 24.90 2.44 -1.33
C VAL A 2 25.58 3.78 -1.07
N ASN A 3 26.40 3.88 -0.02
CA ASN A 3 27.25 5.04 0.24
C ASN A 3 28.70 4.66 -0.07
N ILE A 4 29.30 5.32 -1.05
CA ILE A 4 30.68 5.06 -1.48
C ILE A 4 31.59 6.21 -1.04
N VAL A 5 31.01 7.40 -0.82
CA VAL A 5 31.73 8.56 -0.31
C VAL A 5 31.90 8.43 1.21
N PRO A 6 33.13 8.50 1.74
CA PRO A 6 33.41 8.37 3.17
C PRO A 6 32.56 9.29 4.05
N GLU A 7 32.36 10.53 3.62
CA GLU A 7 31.58 11.54 4.34
C GLU A 7 30.11 11.11 4.48
N GLU A 8 29.52 10.53 3.43
CA GLU A 8 28.17 9.97 3.46
C GLU A 8 28.10 8.77 4.41
N ILE A 9 29.09 7.87 4.38
CA ILE A 9 29.14 6.72 5.30
C ILE A 9 29.09 7.21 6.75
N LYS A 10 29.90 8.22 7.09
CA LYS A 10 29.89 8.81 8.43
C LYS A 10 28.58 9.54 8.73
N TYR A 11 28.04 10.30 7.79
CA TYR A 11 26.80 11.07 7.98
C TYR A 11 25.60 10.16 8.24
N TYR A 12 25.46 9.08 7.46
CA TYR A 12 24.33 8.14 7.54
C TYR A 12 24.52 7.03 8.59
N SER A 13 25.70 6.92 9.21
CA SER A 13 25.92 5.98 10.30
C SER A 13 25.06 6.31 11.54
N PRO A 14 24.54 5.31 12.26
CA PRO A 14 23.83 5.51 13.51
C PRO A 14 24.66 6.34 14.52
N LYS A 15 24.01 7.32 15.16
CA LYS A 15 24.64 8.18 16.20
C LYS A 15 24.20 7.84 17.62
N LYS A 16 23.08 7.13 17.76
CA LYS A 16 22.49 6.73 19.04
C LYS A 16 22.14 5.25 19.01
N VAL A 17 22.11 4.63 20.18
CA VAL A 17 21.74 3.23 20.38
C VAL A 17 20.82 3.12 21.59
N ASP A 18 19.83 2.24 21.49
CA ASP A 18 18.96 1.90 22.60
C ASP A 18 19.61 0.79 23.42
N VAL A 19 19.69 1.00 24.73
CA VAL A 19 20.28 0.08 25.70
C VAL A 19 19.28 -0.25 26.80
N ILE A 20 19.42 -1.44 27.37
CA ILE A 20 18.72 -1.81 28.61
C ILE A 20 19.66 -1.48 29.76
N ASN A 21 19.37 -0.40 30.49
CA ASN A 21 20.14 -0.02 31.65
C ASN A 21 19.67 -0.86 32.85
N LEU A 22 20.54 -1.75 33.34
CA LEU A 22 20.22 -2.68 34.43
C LEU A 22 20.18 -1.99 35.80
N GLU A 23 20.82 -0.82 35.96
CA GLU A 23 20.79 -0.06 37.22
C GLU A 23 19.46 0.69 37.37
N THR A 24 18.98 1.31 36.29
CA THR A 24 17.69 2.03 36.28
C THR A 24 16.52 1.12 35.91
N ASN A 25 16.79 -0.11 35.46
CA ASN A 25 15.83 -1.08 34.94
C ASN A 25 14.91 -0.47 33.86
N SER A 26 15.50 0.27 32.93
CA SER A 26 14.77 1.02 31.91
C SER A 26 15.46 0.98 30.55
N PHE A 27 14.67 1.25 29.49
CA PHE A 27 15.20 1.46 28.15
C PHE A 27 15.69 2.90 28.02
N GLU A 28 16.96 3.05 27.65
CA GLU A 28 17.61 4.35 27.52
C GLU A 28 18.23 4.48 26.12
N THR A 29 18.09 5.65 25.49
CA THR A 29 18.75 5.96 24.22
C THR A 29 20.00 6.80 24.50
N VAL A 30 21.18 6.24 24.24
CA VAL A 30 22.47 6.88 24.53
C VAL A 30 23.26 7.20 23.27
N PRO A 31 24.12 8.24 23.27
CA PRO A 31 25.06 8.48 22.17
C PRO A 31 26.06 7.33 22.04
N ILE A 32 26.20 6.77 20.83
CA ILE A 32 27.12 5.64 20.57
C ILE A 32 28.57 6.03 20.89
N ALA A 33 28.97 7.27 20.56
CA ALA A 33 30.31 7.75 20.84
C ALA A 33 30.65 7.76 22.35
N GLU A 34 29.67 8.03 23.22
CA GLU A 34 29.86 7.98 24.66
C GLU A 34 29.90 6.53 25.16
N LEU A 35 29.02 5.67 24.64
CA LEU A 35 28.99 4.24 24.97
C LEU A 35 30.33 3.58 24.60
N LEU A 36 30.85 3.83 23.39
CA LEU A 36 32.10 3.25 22.92
C LEU A 36 33.31 3.74 23.74
N LYS A 37 33.34 5.00 24.16
CA LYS A 37 34.43 5.52 25.01
C LYS A 37 34.51 4.82 26.36
N HIS A 38 33.37 4.54 26.99
CA HIS A 38 33.34 3.96 28.33
C HIS A 38 33.39 2.42 28.31
N TYR A 39 32.69 1.79 27.37
CA TYR A 39 32.46 0.34 27.37
C TYR A 39 32.97 -0.35 26.09
N GLY A 40 33.54 0.38 25.14
CA GLY A 40 34.03 -0.17 23.87
C GLY A 40 34.91 -1.42 24.00
N PRO A 41 35.91 -1.44 24.92
CA PRO A 41 36.74 -2.63 25.14
C PRO A 41 35.99 -3.86 25.64
N GLU A 42 34.81 -3.69 26.26
CA GLU A 42 33.98 -4.78 26.77
C GLU A 42 33.03 -5.34 25.71
N ILE A 43 32.83 -4.63 24.59
CA ILE A 43 31.95 -5.07 23.50
C ILE A 43 32.66 -6.19 22.71
N PRO A 44 32.13 -7.42 22.72
CA PRO A 44 32.74 -8.53 21.99
C PRO A 44 32.79 -8.24 20.49
N PHE A 45 33.95 -8.50 19.89
CA PHE A 45 34.16 -8.36 18.44
C PHE A 45 33.78 -6.97 17.88
N ALA A 46 33.96 -5.89 18.66
CA ALA A 46 33.59 -4.53 18.25
C ALA A 46 34.15 -4.12 16.86
N HIS A 47 35.34 -4.61 16.49
CA HIS A 47 35.96 -4.40 15.18
C HIS A 47 35.16 -4.95 13.98
N HIS A 48 34.23 -5.89 14.20
CA HIS A 48 33.29 -6.32 13.16
C HIS A 48 32.15 -5.31 12.95
N LEU A 49 31.81 -4.53 13.98
CA LEU A 49 30.69 -3.58 13.96
C LEU A 49 31.13 -2.18 13.51
N LEU A 50 32.40 -1.86 13.74
CA LEU A 50 32.97 -0.51 13.67
C LEU A 50 34.02 -0.40 12.57
N SER A 51 34.08 0.77 11.95
CA SER A 51 35.18 1.22 11.09
C SER A 51 35.71 2.57 11.59
N ALA A 52 36.97 2.88 11.32
CA ALA A 52 37.52 4.20 11.62
C ALA A 52 37.32 5.14 10.43
N TYR A 53 36.82 6.34 10.71
CA TYR A 53 36.80 7.44 9.76
C TYR A 53 38.09 8.25 9.88
N ARG A 54 38.86 8.34 8.79
CA ARG A 54 40.09 9.12 8.71
C ARG A 54 39.98 10.08 7.55
N GLU A 55 39.78 11.37 7.83
CA GLU A 55 39.65 12.50 6.89
C GLU A 55 38.84 12.21 5.61
N ASN A 56 39.43 11.49 4.64
CA ASN A 56 38.87 11.18 3.33
C ASN A 56 38.68 9.68 3.05
N TYR A 57 38.72 8.79 4.06
CA TYR A 57 38.43 7.37 3.87
C TYR A 57 37.88 6.70 5.13
N VAL A 58 37.22 5.55 4.93
CA VAL A 58 36.72 4.67 5.99
C VAL A 58 37.52 3.38 5.92
N GLU A 59 38.07 2.97 7.06
CA GLU A 59 38.94 1.79 7.18
C GLU A 59 38.34 0.76 8.13
N CYS A 60 38.33 -0.51 7.70
CA CYS A 60 37.98 -1.62 8.59
C CYS A 60 39.06 -1.79 9.64
N LEU A 61 38.65 -1.89 10.90
CA LEU A 61 39.55 -2.02 12.02
C LEU A 61 39.89 -3.48 12.30
N ASN A 62 41.11 -3.72 12.81
CA ASN A 62 41.45 -4.96 13.47
C ASN A 62 41.20 -4.84 14.99
N ALA A 63 40.90 -5.95 15.66
CA ALA A 63 40.63 -6.00 17.11
C ALA A 63 41.73 -5.35 17.96
N PHE A 64 42.99 -5.42 17.52
CA PHE A 64 44.14 -4.86 18.24
C PHE A 64 44.44 -3.39 17.92
N GLN A 65 43.77 -2.81 16.92
CA GLN A 65 44.05 -1.46 16.42
C GLN A 65 43.02 -0.43 16.86
N ILE A 66 41.89 -0.88 17.41
CA ILE A 66 40.79 0.02 17.79
C ILE A 66 41.16 0.85 19.02
N ASP A 67 41.18 2.16 18.88
CA ASP A 67 41.30 3.11 20.00
C ASP A 67 39.96 3.84 20.16
N PHE A 68 39.17 3.39 21.13
CA PHE A 68 37.83 3.90 21.38
C PHE A 68 37.77 5.35 21.89
N GLU A 69 38.90 5.90 22.35
CA GLU A 69 38.95 7.27 22.87
C GLU A 69 39.33 8.28 21.79
N LYS A 70 40.26 7.90 20.90
CA LYS A 70 40.88 8.83 19.94
C LYS A 70 40.37 8.68 18.51
N GLU A 71 39.83 7.53 18.15
CA GLU A 71 39.32 7.32 16.80
C GLU A 71 37.89 7.84 16.61
N ASP A 72 37.64 8.33 15.41
CA ASP A 72 36.30 8.69 14.96
C ASP A 72 35.61 7.42 14.43
N LEU A 73 34.98 6.68 15.33
CA LEU A 73 34.40 5.37 15.06
C LEU A 73 33.01 5.49 14.42
N VAL A 74 32.80 4.70 13.38
CA VAL A 74 31.58 4.66 12.58
C VAL A 74 30.99 3.26 12.61
N VAL A 75 29.71 3.16 13.01
CA VAL A 75 28.96 1.90 12.99
C VAL A 75 28.50 1.62 11.57
N ASN A 76 29.01 0.55 10.95
CA ASN A 76 28.67 0.17 9.58
C ASN A 76 28.68 -1.34 9.30
N PHE A 77 29.07 -2.18 10.27
CA PHE A 77 29.11 -3.64 10.16
C PHE A 77 29.97 -4.19 9.01
N GLU A 78 30.87 -3.38 8.44
CA GLU A 78 31.66 -3.80 7.27
C GLU A 78 32.58 -4.99 7.61
N GLY A 79 33.18 -4.99 8.81
CA GLY A 79 33.97 -6.11 9.30
C GLY A 79 33.15 -7.39 9.47
N LEU A 80 31.89 -7.29 9.90
CA LEU A 80 30.98 -8.44 9.99
C LEU A 80 30.63 -9.00 8.62
N ILE A 81 30.28 -8.12 7.67
CA ILE A 81 29.80 -8.50 6.33
C ILE A 81 30.93 -9.09 5.48
N ALA A 82 32.08 -8.42 5.42
CA ALA A 82 33.20 -8.80 4.56
C ALA A 82 34.21 -9.72 5.26
N GLY A 83 34.37 -9.57 6.58
CA GLY A 83 35.39 -10.27 7.36
C GLY A 83 34.95 -11.62 7.93
N THR A 84 33.67 -11.98 7.84
CA THR A 84 33.15 -13.22 8.46
C THR A 84 32.24 -14.03 7.53
N PRO A 85 32.00 -15.33 7.82
CA PRO A 85 31.01 -16.13 7.11
C PRO A 85 29.54 -15.75 7.40
N PHE A 86 29.28 -14.68 8.17
CA PHE A 86 27.95 -14.32 8.67
C PHE A 86 26.87 -14.28 7.59
N ILE A 87 27.13 -13.60 6.47
CA ILE A 87 26.16 -13.50 5.36
C ILE A 87 25.79 -14.88 4.80
N ARG A 88 26.76 -15.80 4.69
CA ARG A 88 26.48 -17.17 4.25
C ARG A 88 25.65 -17.94 5.26
N LYS A 89 25.94 -17.78 6.56
CA LYS A 89 25.18 -18.41 7.65
C LYS A 89 23.71 -17.92 7.65
N ILE A 90 23.48 -16.62 7.56
CA ILE A 90 22.13 -16.03 7.47
C ILE A 90 21.39 -16.53 6.23
N GLY A 91 22.05 -16.55 5.06
CA GLY A 91 21.45 -17.05 3.83
C GLY A 91 20.99 -18.50 3.94
N GLN A 92 21.78 -19.36 4.58
CA GLN A 92 21.39 -20.76 4.84
C GLN A 92 20.21 -20.87 5.80
N ILE A 93 20.20 -20.08 6.87
CA ILE A 93 19.09 -20.05 7.84
C ILE A 93 17.80 -19.63 7.15
N LEU A 94 17.83 -18.51 6.40
CA LEU A 94 16.66 -18.01 5.66
C LEU A 94 16.16 -19.03 4.64
N GLN A 95 17.07 -19.70 3.90
CA GLN A 95 16.70 -20.73 2.94
C GLN A 95 15.96 -21.89 3.62
N VAL A 96 16.50 -22.43 4.71
CA VAL A 96 15.88 -23.55 5.44
C VAL A 96 14.52 -23.14 6.01
N LEU A 97 14.41 -21.94 6.59
CA LEU A 97 13.16 -21.44 7.14
C LEU A 97 12.13 -21.22 6.04
N GLN A 98 12.50 -20.61 4.91
CA GLN A 98 11.62 -20.42 3.76
C GLN A 98 11.11 -21.76 3.21
N GLU A 99 12.00 -22.75 3.03
CA GLU A 99 11.63 -24.08 2.56
C GLU A 99 10.65 -24.79 3.51
N LYS A 100 10.82 -24.62 4.83
CA LYS A 100 9.93 -25.25 5.83
C LYS A 100 8.62 -24.51 6.05
N MET A 101 8.62 -23.20 5.89
CA MET A 101 7.43 -22.36 6.04
C MET A 101 6.60 -22.28 4.76
N GLY A 102 7.16 -22.66 3.60
CA GLY A 102 6.48 -22.60 2.30
C GLY A 102 6.25 -21.18 1.78
N THR A 103 6.87 -20.18 2.42
CA THR A 103 6.77 -18.76 2.07
C THR A 103 8.06 -18.05 2.49
N ALA A 104 8.32 -16.87 1.92
CA ALA A 104 9.43 -16.02 2.36
C ALA A 104 9.27 -15.71 3.86
N VAL A 105 10.39 -15.48 4.56
CA VAL A 105 10.37 -15.22 6.01
C VAL A 105 11.23 -14.02 6.36
N ASP A 106 10.80 -13.29 7.37
CA ASP A 106 11.63 -12.33 8.11
C ASP A 106 12.09 -12.95 9.41
N ILE A 107 13.31 -12.59 9.81
CA ILE A 107 13.87 -13.01 11.08
C ILE A 107 14.39 -11.83 11.89
N GLU A 108 14.20 -11.89 13.20
CA GLU A 108 14.95 -11.07 14.16
C GLU A 108 15.92 -11.99 14.89
N PHE A 109 17.14 -11.51 15.12
CA PHE A 109 18.19 -12.32 15.73
C PHE A 109 19.05 -11.49 16.69
N ALA A 110 19.70 -12.20 17.61
CA ALA A 110 20.80 -11.69 18.42
C ALA A 110 22.04 -12.56 18.22
N SER A 111 23.20 -12.01 18.57
CA SER A 111 24.45 -12.76 18.60
C SER A 111 25.33 -12.18 19.69
N ASP A 112 26.06 -13.06 20.38
CA ASP A 112 27.16 -12.71 21.28
C ASP A 112 28.52 -12.69 20.55
N GLY A 113 28.50 -12.87 19.22
CA GLY A 113 29.67 -12.99 18.34
C GLY A 113 30.17 -14.42 18.12
N GLN A 114 29.70 -15.38 18.92
CA GLN A 114 29.99 -16.81 18.75
C GLN A 114 28.74 -17.57 18.30
N ASP A 115 27.66 -17.43 19.06
CA ASP A 115 26.39 -18.06 18.84
C ASP A 115 25.41 -17.12 18.12
N PHE A 116 24.45 -17.75 17.45
CA PHE A 116 23.38 -17.05 16.74
C PHE A 116 22.05 -17.46 17.36
N TYR A 117 21.31 -16.47 17.86
CA TYR A 117 20.03 -16.67 18.51
C TYR A 117 18.92 -16.16 17.59
N LEU A 118 18.11 -17.07 17.08
CA LEU A 118 16.90 -16.70 16.34
C LEU A 118 15.84 -16.25 17.35
N LEU A 119 15.55 -14.95 17.41
CA LEU A 119 14.59 -14.37 18.35
C LEU A 119 13.17 -14.44 17.80
N GLN A 120 13.03 -14.23 16.50
CA GLN A 120 11.75 -14.23 15.82
C GLN A 120 11.88 -14.72 14.39
N CYS A 121 10.87 -15.45 13.92
CA CYS A 121 10.71 -15.82 12.52
C CYS A 121 9.24 -15.59 12.15
N ARG A 122 8.98 -14.68 11.20
CA ARG A 122 7.64 -14.36 10.72
C ARG A 122 7.55 -14.68 9.23
N PRO A 123 6.48 -15.35 8.77
CA PRO A 123 6.24 -15.48 7.34
C PRO A 123 5.96 -14.10 6.72
N GLN A 124 6.67 -13.76 5.65
CA GLN A 124 6.40 -12.63 4.77
C GLN A 124 5.17 -12.96 3.91
N GLY A 125 3.99 -12.76 4.49
CA GLY A 125 2.73 -12.77 3.78
C GLY A 125 1.71 -13.71 4.39
N PHE A 126 0.67 -13.14 5.01
CA PHE A 126 -0.66 -13.75 5.11
C PHE A 126 -1.71 -12.63 5.14
N GLY A 127 -2.29 -12.35 3.98
CA GLY A 127 -3.67 -11.88 3.87
C GLY A 127 -4.43 -12.93 3.06
N GLU A 128 -5.75 -13.06 3.26
CA GLU A 128 -6.61 -14.02 2.54
C GLU A 128 -6.51 -13.92 0.99
N ASP A 129 -5.94 -12.82 0.48
CA ASP A 129 -5.70 -12.50 -0.94
C ASP A 129 -4.29 -12.90 -1.47
N ALA A 130 -3.59 -13.86 -0.85
CA ALA A 130 -2.20 -14.27 -1.20
C ALA A 130 -2.07 -15.30 -2.34
N VAL A 131 -3.15 -15.51 -3.11
CA VAL A 131 -3.15 -16.45 -4.25
C VAL A 131 -2.35 -15.83 -5.41
N PRO A 132 -1.48 -16.61 -6.10
CA PRO A 132 -0.79 -16.12 -7.29
C PRO A 132 -1.81 -15.65 -8.34
N ALA A 133 -1.79 -14.36 -8.68
CA ALA A 133 -2.69 -13.84 -9.70
C ALA A 133 -2.25 -14.36 -11.09
N PRO A 134 -3.19 -14.75 -11.97
CA PRO A 134 -2.85 -15.03 -13.35
C PRO A 134 -2.34 -13.74 -13.99
N LEU A 135 -1.23 -13.81 -14.74
CA LEU A 135 -0.68 -12.67 -15.49
C LEU A 135 -1.22 -12.71 -16.93
N PRO A 136 -2.09 -11.77 -17.34
CA PRO A 136 -2.58 -11.71 -18.71
C PRO A 136 -1.43 -11.49 -19.69
N ARG A 137 -1.23 -12.41 -20.65
CA ARG A 137 -0.14 -12.33 -21.63
C ARG A 137 -0.47 -11.48 -22.87
N ASP A 138 -1.75 -11.32 -23.18
CA ASP A 138 -2.23 -10.70 -24.42
C ASP A 138 -2.65 -9.23 -24.24
N ILE A 139 -2.03 -8.51 -23.29
CA ILE A 139 -2.30 -7.09 -23.08
C ILE A 139 -1.51 -6.27 -24.11
N PRO A 140 -2.18 -5.41 -24.91
CA PRO A 140 -1.49 -4.49 -25.81
C PRO A 140 -0.47 -3.62 -25.06
N LYS A 141 0.75 -3.49 -25.59
CA LYS A 141 1.84 -2.74 -24.93
C LYS A 141 1.47 -1.30 -24.52
N ASN A 142 0.58 -0.65 -25.27
CA ASN A 142 0.09 0.70 -24.96
C ASN A 142 -0.88 0.76 -23.77
N LYS A 143 -1.46 -0.38 -23.36
CA LYS A 143 -2.29 -0.51 -22.16
C LYS A 143 -1.49 -0.89 -20.92
N ILE A 144 -0.23 -1.31 -21.07
CA ILE A 144 0.66 -1.61 -19.95
C ILE A 144 1.15 -0.28 -19.37
N ILE A 145 0.96 -0.09 -18.06
CA ILE A 145 1.49 1.05 -17.32
C ILE A 145 2.86 0.72 -16.75
N PHE A 146 3.02 -0.45 -16.13
CA PHE A 146 4.33 -0.92 -15.69
C PHE A 146 4.42 -2.45 -15.63
N THR A 147 5.65 -2.98 -15.69
CA THR A 147 5.98 -4.34 -15.25
C THR A 147 7.06 -4.30 -14.18
N ALA A 148 7.06 -5.26 -13.25
CA ALA A 148 8.13 -5.41 -12.26
C ALA A 148 8.56 -6.87 -12.14
N GLN A 149 9.84 -7.11 -11.89
CA GLN A 149 10.46 -8.45 -11.93
C GLN A 149 11.33 -8.78 -10.71
N ARG A 150 11.31 -7.94 -9.67
CA ARG A 150 12.17 -8.08 -8.49
C ARG A 150 11.35 -8.03 -7.22
N TYR A 151 11.62 -8.95 -6.30
CA TYR A 151 11.02 -8.98 -4.96
C TYR A 151 9.47 -8.89 -4.98
N ILE A 152 8.85 -9.58 -5.93
CA ILE A 152 7.39 -9.55 -6.11
C ILE A 152 6.73 -10.53 -5.15
N THR A 153 5.72 -10.05 -4.42
CA THR A 153 4.83 -10.86 -3.59
C THR A 153 3.54 -11.20 -4.35
N ASN A 154 2.78 -12.20 -3.90
CA ASN A 154 1.48 -12.50 -4.51
C ASN A 154 0.46 -11.41 -4.15
N GLY A 155 -0.40 -11.09 -5.11
CA GLY A 155 -1.49 -10.18 -4.87
C GLY A 155 -2.24 -9.79 -6.14
N LEU A 156 -3.46 -9.32 -5.93
CA LEU A 156 -4.30 -8.74 -6.95
C LEU A 156 -4.83 -7.41 -6.43
N VAL A 157 -4.67 -6.35 -7.23
CA VAL A 157 -5.22 -5.02 -6.96
C VAL A 157 -6.04 -4.62 -8.16
N GLN A 158 -7.34 -4.44 -7.98
CA GLN A 158 -8.28 -4.15 -9.06
C GLN A 158 -8.97 -2.82 -8.83
N ASN A 159 -9.57 -2.27 -9.89
CA ASN A 159 -10.45 -1.11 -9.78
C ASN A 159 -9.76 0.13 -9.21
N ILE A 160 -8.49 0.35 -9.59
CA ILE A 160 -7.76 1.58 -9.25
C ILE A 160 -8.24 2.72 -10.12
N SER A 161 -8.91 3.68 -9.48
CA SER A 161 -9.45 4.88 -10.11
C SER A 161 -8.44 6.02 -10.14
N HIS A 162 -7.49 6.06 -9.21
CA HIS A 162 -6.52 7.15 -9.12
C HIS A 162 -5.07 6.67 -9.00
N VAL A 163 -4.15 7.40 -9.64
CA VAL A 163 -2.72 7.25 -9.43
C VAL A 163 -2.17 8.55 -8.86
N VAL A 164 -1.55 8.49 -7.69
CA VAL A 164 -0.77 9.59 -7.14
C VAL A 164 0.69 9.30 -7.47
N PHE A 165 1.20 9.98 -8.49
CA PHE A 165 2.55 9.83 -9.01
C PHE A 165 3.42 11.01 -8.59
N VAL A 166 4.42 10.75 -7.75
CA VAL A 166 5.51 11.69 -7.45
C VAL A 166 6.61 11.45 -8.48
N ASP A 167 6.80 12.38 -9.40
CA ASP A 167 7.77 12.27 -10.48
C ASP A 167 9.21 12.22 -9.91
N PRO A 168 9.96 11.11 -10.08
CA PRO A 168 11.30 10.97 -9.55
C PRO A 168 12.30 12.02 -10.05
N GLU A 169 12.15 12.48 -11.30
CA GLU A 169 13.03 13.50 -11.87
C GLU A 169 12.70 14.88 -11.31
N ALA A 170 11.42 15.24 -11.30
CA ALA A 170 10.96 16.52 -10.75
C ALA A 170 11.25 16.63 -9.24
N TYR A 171 10.95 15.59 -8.48
CA TYR A 171 11.19 15.54 -7.03
C TYR A 171 12.65 15.82 -6.69
N SER A 172 13.59 15.26 -7.45
CA SER A 172 15.01 15.46 -7.20
C SER A 172 15.54 16.85 -7.51
N ARG A 173 14.83 17.62 -8.34
CA ARG A 173 15.20 18.99 -8.66
C ARG A 173 14.82 19.94 -7.53
N LEU A 174 13.98 19.50 -6.60
CA LEU A 174 13.64 20.27 -5.41
C LEU A 174 14.90 20.47 -4.56
N GLN A 175 15.22 21.75 -4.32
CA GLN A 175 16.35 22.14 -3.49
C GLN A 175 15.91 22.55 -2.09
N SER A 176 14.66 22.99 -1.93
CA SER A 176 14.12 23.45 -0.65
C SER A 176 13.63 22.27 0.20
N LEU A 177 14.06 22.25 1.46
CA LEU A 177 13.52 21.32 2.46
C LEU A 177 12.02 21.51 2.65
N THR A 178 11.52 22.75 2.56
CA THR A 178 10.09 23.05 2.69
C THR A 178 9.27 22.39 1.58
N GLU A 179 9.75 22.44 0.33
CA GLU A 179 9.06 21.80 -0.80
C GLU A 179 9.04 20.28 -0.63
N LEU A 180 10.14 19.68 -0.19
CA LEU A 180 10.24 18.25 0.08
C LEU A 180 9.25 17.79 1.18
N VAL A 181 9.12 18.59 2.23
CA VAL A 181 8.16 18.35 3.32
C VAL A 181 6.71 18.54 2.83
N ASP A 182 6.46 19.56 2.01
CA ASP A 182 5.14 19.81 1.44
C ASP A 182 4.67 18.67 0.53
N VAL A 183 5.59 17.99 -0.17
CA VAL A 183 5.24 16.79 -0.94
C VAL A 183 4.69 15.69 -0.04
N GLY A 184 5.34 15.42 1.10
CA GLY A 184 4.87 14.45 2.08
C GLY A 184 3.49 14.81 2.66
N LYS A 185 3.27 16.08 2.99
CA LYS A 185 1.98 16.58 3.48
C LYS A 185 0.87 16.46 2.43
N ALA A 186 1.16 16.83 1.18
CA ALA A 186 0.21 16.72 0.08
C ALA A 186 -0.21 15.25 -0.13
N VAL A 187 0.76 14.32 -0.10
CA VAL A 187 0.50 12.88 -0.12
C VAL A 187 -0.42 12.45 1.04
N GLY A 188 -0.13 12.87 2.27
CA GLY A 188 -0.97 12.56 3.44
C GLY A 188 -2.40 13.09 3.31
N MET A 189 -2.57 14.29 2.76
CA MET A 189 -3.91 14.85 2.49
C MET A 189 -4.65 14.08 1.38
N LEU A 190 -3.96 13.69 0.31
CA LEU A 190 -4.52 12.86 -0.76
C LEU A 190 -4.95 11.48 -0.23
N ASN A 191 -4.18 10.90 0.69
CA ASN A 191 -4.53 9.63 1.33
C ASN A 191 -5.86 9.70 2.10
N VAL A 192 -6.22 10.86 2.64
CA VAL A 192 -7.51 11.07 3.32
C VAL A 192 -8.63 11.37 2.32
N MET A 193 -8.33 12.08 1.23
CA MET A 193 -9.35 12.53 0.26
C MET A 193 -9.72 11.47 -0.79
N LEU A 194 -8.77 10.62 -1.19
CA LEU A 194 -9.00 9.66 -2.26
C LEU A 194 -9.72 8.41 -1.75
N PRO A 195 -10.53 7.74 -2.60
CA PRO A 195 -11.31 6.58 -2.15
C PRO A 195 -10.41 5.44 -1.67
N ARG A 196 -10.67 4.95 -0.45
CA ARG A 196 -9.87 3.91 0.20
C ARG A 196 -9.70 2.68 -0.69
N ARG A 197 -8.47 2.20 -0.81
CA ARG A 197 -8.04 1.06 -1.65
C ARG A 197 -8.41 1.16 -3.14
N ARG A 198 -8.64 2.37 -3.66
CA ARG A 198 -8.85 2.62 -5.09
C ARG A 198 -7.89 3.63 -5.69
N PHE A 199 -6.83 3.95 -4.95
CA PHE A 199 -5.70 4.69 -5.48
C PHE A 199 -4.40 3.99 -5.14
N ILE A 200 -3.38 4.24 -5.95
CA ILE A 200 -2.01 3.79 -5.67
C ILE A 200 -1.09 4.99 -5.50
N LEU A 201 -0.04 4.80 -4.71
CA LEU A 201 1.05 5.74 -4.56
C LEU A 201 2.24 5.21 -5.36
N MET A 202 2.80 6.07 -6.20
CA MET A 202 3.99 5.77 -7.00
C MET A 202 5.00 6.91 -6.83
N GLY A 203 6.25 6.62 -6.47
CA GLY A 203 7.23 7.71 -6.31
C GLY A 203 8.67 7.27 -6.08
N PRO A 204 9.59 8.23 -5.95
CA PRO A 204 11.03 7.95 -5.89
C PRO A 204 11.44 7.26 -4.59
N GLY A 205 12.32 6.25 -4.73
CA GLY A 205 13.08 5.64 -3.65
C GLY A 205 12.26 5.25 -2.42
N ARG A 206 12.86 5.40 -1.23
CA ARG A 206 12.29 4.88 0.01
C ARG A 206 11.31 5.87 0.67
N TRP A 207 10.07 5.45 0.79
CA TRP A 207 9.05 6.17 1.54
C TRP A 207 9.18 5.86 3.04
N GLY A 208 8.95 6.85 3.90
CA GLY A 208 9.09 6.64 5.35
C GLY A 208 10.50 6.90 5.92
N SER A 209 11.42 7.41 5.10
CA SER A 209 12.76 7.77 5.54
C SER A 209 12.75 9.02 6.43
N ARG A 210 13.33 8.94 7.64
CA ARG A 210 13.51 10.10 8.54
C ARG A 210 14.77 10.93 8.25
N GLY A 211 15.72 10.38 7.48
CA GLY A 211 17.03 10.98 7.22
C GLY A 211 17.10 11.71 5.88
N ASP A 212 17.23 10.96 4.79
CA ASP A 212 17.44 11.54 3.45
C ASP A 212 16.12 11.69 2.67
N ILE A 213 15.46 12.82 2.90
CA ILE A 213 14.20 13.16 2.22
C ILE A 213 14.43 13.37 0.71
N LYS A 214 15.65 13.63 0.23
CA LYS A 214 15.89 13.70 -1.22
C LYS A 214 15.88 12.33 -1.89
N MET A 215 16.10 11.29 -1.10
CA MET A 215 16.17 9.91 -1.55
C MET A 215 14.84 9.17 -1.55
N GLY A 216 13.79 9.78 -1.01
CA GLY A 216 12.42 9.28 -1.11
C GLY A 216 11.44 10.11 -0.31
N VAL A 217 10.16 9.82 -0.43
CA VAL A 217 9.13 10.72 0.13
C VAL A 217 9.02 10.57 1.65
N GLN A 218 9.12 11.68 2.37
CA GLN A 218 8.93 11.70 3.82
C GLN A 218 7.44 11.55 4.16
N VAL A 219 7.06 10.37 4.64
CA VAL A 219 5.71 10.05 5.10
C VAL A 219 5.77 9.18 6.35
N THR A 220 4.69 9.10 7.09
CA THR A 220 4.45 8.08 8.11
C THR A 220 3.46 7.05 7.57
N TYR A 221 3.27 5.93 8.28
CA TYR A 221 2.24 4.96 7.92
C TYR A 221 0.84 5.60 7.82
N ALA A 222 0.52 6.52 8.74
CA ALA A 222 -0.77 7.22 8.76
C ALA A 222 -1.01 8.08 7.49
N ASP A 223 0.06 8.52 6.83
CA ASP A 223 -0.02 9.34 5.62
C ASP A 223 -0.32 8.50 4.36
N ILE A 224 -0.27 7.16 4.42
CA ILE A 224 -0.42 6.28 3.24
C ILE A 224 -1.33 5.07 3.45
N ASN A 225 -1.93 4.91 4.63
CA ASN A 225 -2.67 3.71 5.05
C ASN A 225 -3.93 3.37 4.23
N ASN A 226 -4.48 4.30 3.45
CA ASN A 226 -5.65 4.09 2.61
C ASN A 226 -5.30 3.65 1.19
N THR A 227 -4.03 3.72 0.78
CA THR A 227 -3.61 3.32 -0.56
C THR A 227 -3.78 1.82 -0.79
N ALA A 228 -4.07 1.41 -2.02
CA ALA A 228 -4.13 0.00 -2.38
C ALA A 228 -2.74 -0.61 -2.57
N ALA A 229 -1.82 0.18 -3.11
CA ALA A 229 -0.44 -0.22 -3.34
C ALA A 229 0.51 0.97 -3.23
N LEU A 230 1.69 0.71 -2.68
CA LEU A 230 2.85 1.59 -2.71
C LEU A 230 3.89 1.03 -3.71
N ILE A 231 4.19 1.81 -4.73
CA ILE A 231 5.18 1.47 -5.76
C ILE A 231 6.37 2.41 -5.62
N GLU A 232 7.49 1.86 -5.16
CA GLU A 232 8.72 2.61 -4.99
C GLU A 232 9.59 2.48 -6.23
N ILE A 233 9.94 3.61 -6.82
CA ILE A 233 10.62 3.70 -8.10
C ILE A 233 12.11 3.96 -7.87
N ALA A 234 12.91 2.94 -8.15
CA ALA A 234 14.36 3.02 -8.10
C ALA A 234 14.93 3.29 -9.50
N ARG A 235 14.93 4.57 -9.90
CA ARG A 235 15.65 5.00 -11.12
C ARG A 235 17.15 5.09 -10.87
N LYS A 236 17.95 4.56 -11.80
CA LYS A 236 19.39 4.72 -11.83
C LYS A 236 19.76 6.17 -12.09
N ARG A 237 20.58 6.74 -11.22
CA ARG A 237 21.25 8.02 -11.44
C ARG A 237 22.74 7.80 -11.42
N SER A 238 23.41 8.06 -12.54
CA SER A 238 24.84 7.77 -12.68
C SER A 238 25.13 6.30 -12.31
N ASN A 239 25.86 6.04 -11.20
CA ASN A 239 26.16 4.71 -10.67
C ASN A 239 25.32 4.31 -9.45
N TYR A 240 24.25 5.04 -9.15
CA TYR A 240 23.49 4.90 -7.91
C TYR A 240 22.04 4.48 -8.17
N VAL A 241 21.55 3.54 -7.35
CA VAL A 241 20.16 3.06 -7.34
C VAL A 241 19.61 3.36 -5.94
N PRO A 242 18.50 4.11 -5.81
CA PRO A 242 17.86 4.39 -4.53
C PRO A 242 17.57 3.12 -3.73
N GLU A 243 17.77 3.18 -2.41
CA GLU A 243 17.25 2.16 -1.51
C GLU A 243 15.72 2.21 -1.47
N LEU A 244 15.13 1.07 -1.16
CA LEU A 244 13.69 0.87 -1.07
C LEU A 244 13.33 0.34 0.33
N SER A 245 12.06 0.43 0.71
CA SER A 245 11.54 0.09 2.04
C SER A 245 11.54 -1.41 2.36
N PHE A 246 11.85 -2.29 1.40
CA PHE A 246 11.85 -3.74 1.57
C PHE A 246 12.71 -4.19 2.78
N GLY A 247 12.16 -5.04 3.64
CA GLY A 247 12.84 -5.56 4.84
C GLY A 247 12.90 -4.61 6.04
N THR A 248 12.11 -3.53 6.04
CA THR A 248 12.04 -2.56 7.14
C THR A 248 10.75 -2.73 7.96
N HIS A 249 10.68 -2.21 9.19
CA HIS A 249 9.41 -2.16 9.95
C HIS A 249 8.29 -1.47 9.16
N PHE A 250 8.64 -0.42 8.40
CA PHE A 250 7.68 0.27 7.53
C PHE A 250 7.10 -0.67 6.47
N PHE A 251 7.89 -1.59 5.90
CA PHE A 251 7.38 -2.62 4.99
C PHE A 251 6.45 -3.61 5.69
N GLN A 252 6.75 -3.99 6.94
CA GLN A 252 5.83 -4.84 7.73
C GLN A 252 4.49 -4.17 7.96
N ASP A 253 4.48 -2.89 8.31
CA ASP A 253 3.25 -2.12 8.49
C ASP A 253 2.39 -2.13 7.21
N LEU A 254 3.01 -2.07 6.03
CA LEU A 254 2.30 -2.18 4.74
C LEU A 254 1.70 -3.58 4.54
N VAL A 255 2.48 -4.62 4.80
CA VAL A 255 2.04 -6.02 4.66
C VAL A 255 0.86 -6.30 5.60
N GLU A 256 0.96 -5.91 6.87
CA GLU A 256 -0.10 -6.07 7.87
C GLU A 256 -1.36 -5.28 7.50
N ALA A 257 -1.20 -4.12 6.89
CA ALA A 257 -2.31 -3.30 6.39
C ALA A 257 -2.86 -3.77 5.04
N ASN A 258 -2.41 -4.90 4.49
CA ASN A 258 -2.77 -5.39 3.16
C ASN A 258 -2.53 -4.36 2.03
N ILE A 259 -1.56 -3.45 2.21
CA ILE A 259 -1.12 -2.50 1.19
C ILE A 259 -0.07 -3.22 0.34
N ARG A 260 -0.31 -3.34 -0.97
CA ARG A 260 0.64 -4.05 -1.82
C ARG A 260 1.90 -3.22 -2.02
N TYR A 261 3.05 -3.87 -1.88
CA TYR A 261 4.34 -3.22 -2.04
C TYR A 261 5.00 -3.71 -3.33
N ILE A 262 5.42 -2.79 -4.20
CA ILE A 262 6.04 -3.11 -5.48
C ILE A 262 7.32 -2.30 -5.65
N PRO A 263 8.50 -2.92 -5.57
CA PRO A 263 9.74 -2.26 -5.95
C PRO A 263 9.88 -2.27 -7.48
N LEU A 264 9.90 -1.07 -8.07
CA LEU A 264 9.95 -0.88 -9.52
C LEU A 264 11.32 -0.36 -9.96
N TYR A 265 11.93 -1.02 -10.94
CA TYR A 265 13.22 -0.66 -11.52
C TYR A 265 13.07 -0.35 -13.01
N PRO A 266 12.65 0.88 -13.39
CA PRO A 266 12.33 1.22 -14.78
C PRO A 266 13.49 1.04 -15.77
N ASP A 267 14.74 1.12 -15.30
CA ASP A 267 15.94 1.06 -16.14
C ASP A 267 16.43 -0.38 -16.44
N ASP A 268 15.68 -1.39 -16.00
CA ASP A 268 15.97 -2.79 -16.35
C ASP A 268 15.43 -3.11 -17.75
N LYS A 269 16.22 -3.85 -18.55
CA LYS A 269 15.95 -4.08 -19.99
C LYS A 269 14.58 -4.72 -20.31
N ASN A 270 14.00 -5.45 -19.36
CA ASN A 270 12.75 -6.17 -19.51
C ASN A 270 11.57 -5.52 -18.78
N VAL A 271 11.79 -4.35 -18.17
CA VAL A 271 10.75 -3.58 -17.49
C VAL A 271 10.11 -2.61 -18.47
N GLN A 272 8.79 -2.67 -18.58
CA GLN A 272 7.99 -1.65 -19.24
C GLN A 272 7.60 -0.60 -18.20
N PHE A 273 7.78 0.67 -18.52
CA PHE A 273 7.35 1.78 -17.68
C PHE A 273 6.78 2.89 -18.57
N ASN A 274 5.46 3.08 -18.52
CA ASN A 274 4.75 4.03 -19.35
C ASN A 274 4.80 5.43 -18.76
N GLU A 275 6.00 6.00 -18.78
CA GLU A 275 6.26 7.35 -18.29
C GLU A 275 5.41 8.40 -18.99
N LYS A 276 5.08 8.20 -20.27
CA LYS A 276 4.21 9.12 -21.02
C LYS A 276 2.81 9.18 -20.43
N PHE A 277 2.23 8.04 -20.03
CA PHE A 277 0.94 8.03 -19.34
C PHE A 277 1.02 8.79 -18.02
N LEU A 278 2.05 8.51 -17.20
CA LEU A 278 2.18 9.14 -15.88
C LEU A 278 2.45 10.65 -15.94
N THR A 279 3.25 11.11 -16.92
CA THR A 279 3.68 12.52 -17.03
C THR A 279 2.77 13.38 -17.89
N ARG A 280 2.05 12.81 -18.87
CA ARG A 280 1.22 13.57 -19.82
C ARG A 280 -0.28 13.48 -19.57
N SER A 281 -0.73 12.62 -18.67
CA SER A 281 -2.15 12.59 -18.28
C SER A 281 -2.57 13.89 -17.57
N PRO A 282 -3.85 14.27 -17.63
CA PRO A 282 -4.38 15.39 -16.87
C PRO A 282 -4.01 15.26 -15.38
N ASN A 283 -3.58 16.37 -14.78
CA ASN A 283 -3.26 16.44 -13.36
C ASN A 283 -4.41 17.15 -12.63
N ILE A 284 -5.08 16.45 -11.71
CA ILE A 284 -6.17 17.02 -10.92
C ILE A 284 -5.71 17.54 -9.54
N LEU A 285 -4.40 17.59 -9.28
CA LEU A 285 -3.85 18.02 -7.99
C LEU A 285 -4.40 19.39 -7.53
N ALA A 286 -4.31 20.44 -8.35
CA ALA A 286 -4.79 21.76 -7.91
C ALA A 286 -6.31 21.84 -7.76
N GLN A 287 -7.07 20.89 -8.31
CA GLN A 287 -8.52 20.81 -8.09
C GLN A 287 -8.82 20.24 -6.70
N LEU A 288 -8.07 19.22 -6.28
CA LEU A 288 -8.21 18.57 -4.97
C LEU A 288 -7.55 19.39 -3.85
N LEU A 289 -6.35 19.89 -4.11
CA LEU A 289 -5.49 20.60 -3.16
C LEU A 289 -5.00 21.94 -3.75
N PRO A 290 -5.87 22.98 -3.83
CA PRO A 290 -5.50 24.27 -4.41
C PRO A 290 -4.29 24.93 -3.73
N GLY A 291 -4.12 24.72 -2.41
CA GLY A 291 -2.99 25.23 -1.64
C GLY A 291 -1.63 24.60 -1.96
N TYR A 292 -1.63 23.47 -2.68
CA TYR A 292 -0.41 22.76 -3.11
C TYR A 292 -0.19 22.84 -4.62
N LYS A 293 -0.82 23.81 -5.30
CA LYS A 293 -0.70 24.01 -6.74
C LYS A 293 0.75 24.16 -7.23
N HIS A 294 1.64 24.74 -6.40
CA HIS A 294 3.07 24.84 -6.72
C HIS A 294 3.76 23.49 -6.92
N LEU A 295 3.17 22.39 -6.42
CA LEU A 295 3.70 21.04 -6.58
C LEU A 295 3.17 20.31 -7.82
N GLU A 296 2.38 20.92 -8.71
CA GLU A 296 1.80 20.25 -9.89
C GLU A 296 2.82 19.68 -10.88
N GLU A 297 4.05 20.20 -10.87
CA GLU A 297 5.17 19.67 -11.67
C GLU A 297 5.80 18.42 -11.04
N VAL A 298 5.61 18.21 -9.73
CA VAL A 298 6.23 17.13 -8.95
C VAL A 298 5.22 16.03 -8.64
N ILE A 299 4.02 16.40 -8.20
CA ILE A 299 2.93 15.48 -7.85
C ILE A 299 1.88 15.54 -8.93
N ARG A 300 1.59 14.38 -9.51
CA ARG A 300 0.51 14.20 -10.48
C ARG A 300 -0.55 13.29 -9.87
N VAL A 301 -1.75 13.82 -9.73
CA VAL A 301 -2.93 13.03 -9.39
C VAL A 301 -3.67 12.77 -10.68
N ILE A 302 -3.74 11.51 -11.08
CA ILE A 302 -4.32 11.09 -12.36
C ILE A 302 -5.62 10.36 -12.05
N ASP A 303 -6.74 10.89 -12.55
CA ASP A 303 -7.97 10.11 -12.72
C ASP A 303 -7.75 9.14 -13.88
N VAL A 304 -7.66 7.85 -13.57
CA VAL A 304 -7.36 6.81 -14.54
C VAL A 304 -8.50 6.65 -15.55
N MET A 305 -9.75 6.79 -15.11
CA MET A 305 -10.91 6.63 -15.99
C MET A 305 -10.95 7.75 -17.02
N GLU A 306 -10.74 9.00 -16.59
CA GLU A 306 -10.67 10.14 -17.50
C GLU A 306 -9.48 10.02 -18.45
N ALA A 307 -8.29 9.73 -17.92
CA ALA A 307 -7.05 9.67 -18.70
C ALA A 307 -7.04 8.52 -19.73
N SER A 308 -7.73 7.41 -19.44
CA SER A 308 -7.75 6.22 -20.29
C SER A 308 -9.02 6.04 -21.11
N ARG A 309 -9.95 7.01 -21.07
CA ARG A 309 -11.26 6.97 -21.76
C ARG A 309 -12.15 5.80 -21.31
N GLY A 310 -12.26 5.60 -20.00
CA GLY A 310 -13.18 4.65 -19.37
C GLY A 310 -12.57 3.32 -18.94
N SER A 311 -11.26 3.11 -19.15
CA SER A 311 -10.55 1.99 -18.53
C SER A 311 -10.14 2.32 -17.09
N ILE A 312 -9.79 1.29 -16.33
CA ILE A 312 -9.28 1.39 -14.97
C ILE A 312 -7.96 0.63 -14.86
N LEU A 313 -7.17 0.94 -13.82
CA LEU A 313 -5.90 0.29 -13.59
C LEU A 313 -6.10 -0.98 -12.73
N HIS A 314 -5.49 -2.06 -13.20
CA HIS A 314 -5.36 -3.34 -12.49
C HIS A 314 -3.89 -3.66 -12.30
N ILE A 315 -3.57 -4.33 -11.19
CA ILE A 315 -2.22 -4.81 -10.87
C ILE A 315 -2.31 -6.27 -10.46
N ASN A 316 -1.66 -7.13 -11.23
CA ASN A 316 -1.55 -8.55 -10.94
C ASN A 316 -0.12 -8.82 -10.50
N MET A 317 0.07 -9.51 -9.38
CA MET A 317 1.36 -9.82 -8.80
C MET A 317 1.47 -11.32 -8.54
N ASN A 318 2.53 -11.93 -9.04
CA ASN A 318 2.77 -13.36 -8.95
C ASN A 318 4.22 -13.61 -8.52
N ALA A 319 4.39 -14.07 -7.27
CA ALA A 319 5.68 -14.34 -6.66
C ALA A 319 6.36 -15.58 -7.24
N GLU A 320 5.59 -16.58 -7.69
CA GLU A 320 6.14 -17.81 -8.30
C GLU A 320 6.82 -17.52 -9.64
N LEU A 321 6.20 -16.63 -10.43
CA LEU A 321 6.78 -16.12 -11.68
C LEU A 321 7.77 -14.98 -11.42
N GLY A 322 7.77 -14.40 -10.21
CA GLY A 322 8.56 -13.22 -9.86
C GLY A 322 8.15 -11.97 -10.64
N GLU A 323 6.90 -11.89 -11.11
CA GLU A 323 6.43 -10.88 -12.05
C GLU A 323 5.18 -10.14 -11.54
N ALA A 324 5.16 -8.82 -11.73
CA ALA A 324 3.97 -7.99 -11.56
C ALA A 324 3.67 -7.19 -12.84
N LEU A 325 2.38 -7.01 -13.12
CA LEU A 325 1.87 -6.31 -14.30
C LEU A 325 0.79 -5.31 -13.89
N GLY A 326 1.06 -4.02 -14.13
CA GLY A 326 0.07 -2.95 -14.04
C GLY A 326 -0.47 -2.59 -15.42
N TYR A 327 -1.77 -2.73 -15.65
CA TYR A 327 -2.37 -2.50 -16.97
C TYR A 327 -3.76 -1.85 -16.91
N LEU A 328 -4.12 -1.15 -17.98
CA LEU A 328 -5.43 -0.57 -18.19
C LEU A 328 -6.38 -1.60 -18.80
N GLY A 329 -7.51 -1.84 -18.14
CA GLY A 329 -8.54 -2.77 -18.59
C GLY A 329 -9.94 -2.27 -18.25
N ASP A 330 -10.96 -3.06 -18.59
CA ASP A 330 -12.34 -2.75 -18.22
C ASP A 330 -12.54 -2.89 -16.71
N ALA A 331 -13.57 -2.22 -16.20
CA ALA A 331 -14.04 -2.42 -14.84
C ALA A 331 -14.39 -3.90 -14.63
N THR A 332 -13.66 -4.60 -13.77
CA THR A 332 -14.02 -5.98 -13.44
C THR A 332 -15.26 -5.96 -12.57
N SER A 333 -16.36 -6.49 -13.11
CA SER A 333 -17.65 -6.72 -12.43
C SER A 333 -17.68 -8.05 -11.65
N GLY A 334 -16.51 -8.62 -11.35
CA GLY A 334 -16.38 -9.94 -10.73
C GLY A 334 -16.15 -9.83 -9.23
N PRO A 335 -16.62 -10.80 -8.43
CA PRO A 335 -16.34 -10.84 -7.01
C PRO A 335 -14.83 -10.82 -6.77
N LEU A 336 -14.38 -10.10 -5.74
CA LEU A 336 -13.19 -10.50 -4.99
C LEU A 336 -13.38 -12.00 -4.70
N HIS A 337 -12.53 -12.85 -5.27
CA HIS A 337 -12.69 -14.30 -5.38
C HIS A 337 -13.54 -14.96 -4.29
N GLU A 338 -14.44 -15.85 -4.71
CA GLU A 338 -15.16 -16.81 -3.87
C GLU A 338 -14.26 -17.30 -2.72
N SER A 339 -14.65 -16.98 -1.49
CA SER A 339 -14.15 -17.66 -0.31
C SER A 339 -14.32 -19.16 -0.54
N PRO A 340 -13.25 -19.97 -0.56
CA PRO A 340 -13.37 -21.40 -0.62
C PRO A 340 -14.27 -21.85 0.53
N ASP A 341 -15.15 -22.80 0.23
CA ASP A 341 -16.08 -23.41 1.18
C ASP A 341 -15.32 -23.87 2.45
N TRP A 342 -15.48 -23.14 3.55
CA TRP A 342 -14.84 -23.42 4.84
C TRP A 342 -15.59 -24.50 5.66
N SER A 343 -16.35 -25.38 5.01
CA SER A 343 -17.07 -26.44 5.71
C SER A 343 -16.17 -27.57 6.27
N HIS A 344 -14.86 -27.59 6.02
CA HIS A 344 -13.98 -28.62 6.58
C HIS A 344 -12.66 -28.10 7.18
N LEU A 345 -12.63 -28.13 8.53
CA LEU A 345 -11.49 -28.37 9.44
C LEU A 345 -10.43 -27.27 9.63
N VAL A 346 -10.71 -26.28 10.49
CA VAL A 346 -9.72 -25.69 11.41
C VAL A 346 -10.43 -25.28 12.71
N GLU A 347 -9.97 -25.77 13.86
CA GLU A 347 -10.45 -25.31 15.18
C GLU A 347 -10.09 -23.83 15.39
N PRO A 348 -11.02 -22.99 15.87
CA PRO A 348 -10.75 -21.57 16.05
C PRO A 348 -9.85 -21.35 17.28
N LEU A 349 -8.63 -20.84 17.05
CA LEU A 349 -7.80 -20.29 18.11
C LEU A 349 -8.48 -19.06 18.78
N PRO A 350 -8.19 -18.77 20.06
CA PRO A 350 -8.90 -17.75 20.82
C PRO A 350 -8.65 -16.36 20.24
N ARG A 351 -9.74 -15.65 19.95
CA ARG A 351 -9.72 -14.25 19.52
C ARG A 351 -9.21 -13.37 20.66
N THR A 352 -8.06 -12.75 20.48
CA THR A 352 -7.62 -11.62 21.30
C THR A 352 -8.31 -10.37 20.77
N GLU A 353 -9.16 -9.77 21.62
CA GLU A 353 -9.80 -8.49 21.35
C GLU A 353 -8.75 -7.38 21.27
N GLY A 354 -8.56 -6.87 20.07
CA GLY A 354 -8.01 -5.55 19.80
C GLY A 354 -8.76 -5.04 18.58
N TYR A 355 -9.39 -3.87 18.69
CA TYR A 355 -10.18 -3.23 17.64
C TYR A 355 -9.42 -3.25 16.30
N ARG A 356 -9.74 -4.22 15.45
CA ARG A 356 -9.28 -4.32 14.06
C ARG A 356 -10.44 -3.89 13.18
N TYR A 357 -10.22 -2.87 12.36
CA TYR A 357 -11.15 -2.47 11.32
C TYR A 357 -11.20 -3.61 10.30
N ASP A 358 -12.25 -4.40 10.38
CA ASP A 358 -12.38 -5.61 9.60
C ASP A 358 -12.96 -5.26 8.22
N ASP A 359 -12.09 -5.22 7.21
CA ASP A 359 -12.42 -4.87 5.82
C ASP A 359 -13.48 -5.79 5.18
N ARG A 360 -13.90 -6.87 5.86
CA ARG A 360 -14.98 -7.76 5.42
C ARG A 360 -16.36 -7.07 5.36
N TYR A 361 -16.63 -6.07 6.20
CA TYR A 361 -17.99 -5.50 6.33
C TYR A 361 -18.43 -4.66 5.13
N TRP A 362 -17.54 -3.79 4.64
CA TRP A 362 -17.84 -2.96 3.46
C TRP A 362 -17.78 -3.79 2.17
N ARG A 363 -16.85 -4.76 2.09
CA ARG A 363 -16.75 -5.69 0.95
C ARG A 363 -18.05 -6.49 0.78
N TRP A 364 -18.60 -7.01 1.88
CA TRP A 364 -19.86 -7.74 1.83
C TRP A 364 -21.03 -6.85 1.40
N ARG A 365 -21.13 -5.63 1.92
CA ARG A 365 -22.16 -4.67 1.53
C ARG A 365 -22.08 -4.28 0.05
N LEU A 366 -20.86 -4.04 -0.45
CA LEU A 366 -20.62 -3.75 -1.86
C LEU A 366 -21.05 -4.94 -2.73
N TYR A 367 -20.65 -6.16 -2.35
CA TYR A 367 -21.07 -7.38 -3.04
C TYR A 367 -22.60 -7.52 -3.09
N MET A 368 -23.30 -7.25 -1.97
CA MET A 368 -24.76 -7.33 -1.97
C MET A 368 -25.40 -6.24 -2.83
N ALA A 369 -24.85 -5.03 -2.87
CA ALA A 369 -25.30 -3.98 -3.78
C ALA A 369 -25.10 -4.36 -5.25
N GLU A 370 -23.99 -5.00 -5.60
CA GLU A 370 -23.74 -5.55 -6.94
C GLU A 370 -24.77 -6.63 -7.29
N ARG A 371 -25.08 -7.55 -6.36
CA ARG A 371 -26.14 -8.57 -6.58
C ARG A 371 -27.53 -7.97 -6.75
N ILE A 372 -27.84 -6.90 -6.02
CA ILE A 372 -29.07 -6.14 -6.25
C ILE A 372 -29.05 -5.59 -7.67
N GLY A 373 -27.97 -4.91 -8.10
CA GLY A 373 -27.83 -4.41 -9.47
C GLY A 373 -28.05 -5.49 -10.53
N GLU A 374 -27.37 -6.62 -10.42
CA GLU A 374 -27.43 -7.73 -11.39
C GLU A 374 -28.83 -8.37 -11.50
N GLN A 375 -29.62 -8.32 -10.43
CA GLN A 375 -30.99 -8.84 -10.42
C GLN A 375 -32.04 -7.77 -10.73
N LEU A 376 -31.67 -6.49 -10.70
CA LEU A 376 -32.56 -5.38 -10.96
C LEU A 376 -32.85 -5.29 -12.46
N ASP A 377 -34.08 -5.63 -12.83
CA ASP A 377 -34.59 -5.57 -14.19
C ASP A 377 -35.15 -4.17 -14.51
N GLY A 378 -34.36 -3.37 -15.24
CA GLY A 378 -34.66 -1.95 -15.47
C GLY A 378 -35.94 -1.70 -16.25
N GLU A 379 -36.31 -2.58 -17.20
CA GLU A 379 -37.52 -2.42 -18.02
C GLU A 379 -38.79 -2.67 -17.21
N ILE A 380 -38.77 -3.71 -16.38
CA ILE A 380 -39.88 -4.14 -15.53
C ILE A 380 -40.08 -3.14 -14.38
N LEU A 381 -38.98 -2.71 -13.74
CA LEU A 381 -39.03 -1.88 -12.53
C LEU A 381 -38.91 -0.37 -12.81
N GLY A 382 -38.79 0.05 -14.06
CA GLY A 382 -38.73 1.46 -14.46
C GLY A 382 -37.43 2.14 -14.03
N VAL A 383 -36.31 1.42 -14.08
CA VAL A 383 -34.99 1.90 -13.65
C VAL A 383 -34.05 2.06 -14.84
N LYS A 384 -33.51 3.27 -15.00
CA LYS A 384 -32.53 3.62 -16.05
C LYS A 384 -31.09 3.36 -15.62
N ALA A 385 -30.78 3.61 -14.35
CA ALA A 385 -29.46 3.42 -13.78
C ALA A 385 -29.55 3.25 -12.26
N ALA A 386 -28.59 2.55 -11.68
CA ALA A 386 -28.43 2.44 -10.24
C ALA A 386 -26.97 2.72 -9.85
N TYR A 387 -26.78 3.32 -8.69
CA TYR A 387 -25.46 3.68 -8.16
C TYR A 387 -25.39 3.37 -6.67
N ILE A 388 -24.20 3.03 -6.19
CA ILE A 388 -23.90 2.92 -4.77
C ILE A 388 -23.13 4.16 -4.29
N ILE A 389 -23.48 4.66 -3.10
CA ILE A 389 -22.84 5.82 -2.47
C ILE A 389 -22.47 5.51 -1.01
N GLY A 390 -21.97 6.52 -0.30
CA GLY A 390 -21.83 6.49 1.14
C GLY A 390 -20.71 5.56 1.64
N SER A 391 -20.85 5.08 2.88
CA SER A 391 -19.81 4.35 3.60
C SER A 391 -19.37 3.07 2.87
N THR A 392 -20.30 2.42 2.17
CA THR A 392 -20.02 1.22 1.38
C THR A 392 -19.17 1.53 0.14
N SER A 393 -19.50 2.60 -0.59
CA SER A 393 -18.72 3.03 -1.76
C SER A 393 -17.32 3.59 -1.39
N ASN A 394 -17.19 4.09 -0.17
CA ASN A 394 -15.96 4.69 0.37
C ASN A 394 -15.08 3.70 1.16
N GLY A 395 -15.52 2.45 1.33
CA GLY A 395 -14.76 1.41 2.02
C GLY A 395 -14.62 1.63 3.54
N THR A 396 -15.56 2.38 4.13
CA THR A 396 -15.62 2.72 5.57
C THR A 396 -16.87 2.17 6.25
N ALA A 397 -17.62 1.29 5.59
CA ALA A 397 -18.78 0.66 6.20
C ALA A 397 -18.37 -0.32 7.31
N GLY A 398 -18.93 -0.11 8.49
CA GLY A 398 -18.77 -0.97 9.66
C GLY A 398 -19.92 -1.98 9.80
N PRO A 399 -19.95 -2.76 10.90
CA PRO A 399 -20.96 -3.80 11.11
C PRO A 399 -22.40 -3.26 11.24
N GLY A 400 -22.57 -2.01 11.69
CA GLY A 400 -23.86 -1.32 11.80
C GLY A 400 -24.21 -0.39 10.64
N SER A 401 -23.37 -0.33 9.58
CA SER A 401 -23.64 0.55 8.44
C SER A 401 -24.75 0.00 7.53
N ASP A 402 -25.44 0.89 6.85
CA ASP A 402 -26.39 0.62 5.76
C ASP A 402 -25.71 0.57 4.39
N ILE A 403 -26.50 0.30 3.36
CA ILE A 403 -26.13 0.34 1.95
C ILE A 403 -26.93 1.46 1.30
N ASP A 404 -26.25 2.57 1.01
CA ASP A 404 -26.83 3.72 0.34
C ASP A 404 -26.87 3.52 -1.19
N LEU A 405 -28.07 3.56 -1.77
CA LEU A 405 -28.30 3.42 -3.20
C LEU A 405 -28.96 4.67 -3.79
N ILE A 406 -28.49 5.08 -4.97
CA ILE A 406 -29.20 6.03 -5.84
C ILE A 406 -29.81 5.25 -6.99
N ILE A 407 -31.10 5.40 -7.23
CA ILE A 407 -31.78 4.76 -8.35
C ILE A 407 -32.44 5.81 -9.24
N HIS A 408 -32.03 5.84 -10.51
CA HIS A 408 -32.58 6.72 -11.53
C HIS A 408 -33.80 6.05 -12.17
N ILE A 409 -34.99 6.63 -11.93
CA ILE A 409 -36.28 6.10 -12.39
C ILE A 409 -36.83 6.83 -13.62
N ASP A 410 -37.67 6.16 -14.39
CA ASP A 410 -38.35 6.69 -15.59
C ASP A 410 -39.61 7.53 -15.30
N GLY A 411 -40.09 7.53 -14.06
CA GLY A 411 -41.22 8.33 -13.59
C GLY A 411 -42.57 7.61 -13.63
N ASP A 412 -42.62 6.34 -14.03
CA ASP A 412 -43.84 5.52 -13.95
C ASP A 412 -44.19 5.18 -12.49
N SER A 413 -45.36 5.61 -12.02
CA SER A 413 -45.79 5.43 -10.63
C SER A 413 -46.04 3.97 -10.25
N GLU A 414 -46.51 3.15 -11.19
CA GLU A 414 -46.83 1.74 -10.93
C GLU A 414 -45.53 0.93 -10.80
N LYS A 415 -44.60 1.13 -11.74
CA LYS A 415 -43.27 0.51 -11.69
C LYS A 415 -42.45 0.97 -10.48
N CYS A 416 -42.54 2.25 -10.12
CA CYS A 416 -41.93 2.78 -8.90
C CYS A 416 -42.47 2.10 -7.63
N GLY A 417 -43.76 1.78 -7.60
CA GLY A 417 -44.37 1.01 -6.51
C GLY A 417 -43.79 -0.40 -6.40
N LEU A 418 -43.66 -1.10 -7.53
CA LEU A 418 -43.05 -2.44 -7.61
C LEU A 418 -41.58 -2.43 -7.18
N LEU A 419 -40.81 -1.44 -7.66
CA LEU A 419 -39.41 -1.25 -7.28
C LEU A 419 -39.25 -1.10 -5.76
N LYS A 420 -40.07 -0.25 -5.13
CA LYS A 420 -40.01 -0.04 -3.67
C LYS A 420 -40.30 -1.32 -2.89
N GLN A 421 -41.28 -2.11 -3.32
CA GLN A 421 -41.59 -3.39 -2.67
C GLN A 421 -40.44 -4.40 -2.85
N TRP A 422 -39.87 -4.48 -4.05
CA TRP A 422 -38.75 -5.36 -4.36
C TRP A 422 -37.50 -5.02 -3.53
N LEU A 423 -37.14 -3.74 -3.44
CA LEU A 423 -36.02 -3.27 -2.61
C LEU A 423 -36.28 -3.44 -1.12
N ASN A 424 -37.52 -3.28 -0.66
CA ASN A 424 -37.86 -3.56 0.74
C ASN A 424 -37.64 -5.04 1.08
N GLY A 425 -37.99 -5.96 0.17
CA GLY A 425 -37.70 -7.40 0.33
C GLY A 425 -36.20 -7.67 0.48
N TRP A 426 -35.37 -7.05 -0.36
CA TRP A 426 -33.91 -7.10 -0.22
C TRP A 426 -33.42 -6.51 1.10
N SER A 427 -33.94 -5.35 1.49
CA SER A 427 -33.54 -4.64 2.71
C SER A 427 -33.76 -5.47 3.96
N GLN A 428 -34.92 -6.14 4.05
CA GLN A 428 -35.26 -7.03 5.17
C GLN A 428 -34.40 -8.29 5.19
N ALA A 429 -34.20 -8.95 4.04
CA ALA A 429 -33.37 -10.14 3.95
C ALA A 429 -31.91 -9.84 4.32
N LEU A 430 -31.38 -8.70 3.86
CA LEU A 430 -30.04 -8.25 4.15
C LEU A 430 -29.84 -7.87 5.62
N ALA A 431 -30.85 -7.29 6.27
CA ALA A 431 -30.80 -6.99 7.70
C ALA A 431 -30.63 -8.26 8.53
N GLU A 432 -31.38 -9.32 8.21
CA GLU A 432 -31.26 -10.63 8.88
C GLU A 432 -29.87 -11.26 8.63
N MET A 433 -29.38 -11.21 7.38
CA MET A 433 -28.04 -11.68 7.06
C MET A 433 -26.94 -10.89 7.80
N ASN A 434 -27.11 -9.58 7.96
CA ASN A 434 -26.17 -8.74 8.71
C ASN A 434 -26.18 -9.14 10.20
N TYR A 435 -27.34 -9.39 10.78
CA TYR A 435 -27.45 -9.88 12.16
C TYR A 435 -26.73 -11.22 12.35
N LEU A 436 -26.97 -12.20 11.47
CA LEU A 436 -26.29 -13.50 11.54
C LEU A 436 -24.77 -13.40 11.38
N LYS A 437 -24.27 -12.44 10.59
CA LYS A 437 -22.83 -12.23 10.36
C LYS A 437 -22.14 -11.43 11.46
N THR A 438 -22.82 -10.46 12.04
CA THR A 438 -22.17 -9.41 12.85
C THR A 438 -22.74 -9.29 14.27
N GLY A 439 -23.93 -9.82 14.53
CA GLY A 439 -24.69 -9.64 15.76
C GLY A 439 -25.45 -8.31 15.85
N TYR A 440 -25.32 -7.40 14.87
CA TYR A 440 -26.02 -6.12 14.85
C TYR A 440 -27.42 -6.23 14.26
N THR A 441 -28.43 -5.81 15.01
CA THR A 441 -29.81 -5.69 14.55
C THR A 441 -30.04 -4.37 13.84
N CYS A 442 -30.78 -4.40 12.73
CA CYS A 442 -31.20 -3.23 11.96
C CYS A 442 -32.61 -3.47 11.40
N GLU A 443 -33.42 -2.41 11.25
CA GLU A 443 -34.80 -2.52 10.72
C GLU A 443 -34.85 -2.78 9.20
N GLY A 444 -33.74 -2.50 8.52
CA GLY A 444 -33.50 -2.69 7.09
C GLY A 444 -32.06 -2.28 6.78
N LEU A 445 -31.43 -2.89 5.78
CA LEU A 445 -30.03 -2.59 5.44
C LEU A 445 -29.87 -1.64 4.27
N LEU A 446 -30.92 -1.38 3.49
CA LEU A 446 -30.86 -0.47 2.33
C LEU A 446 -31.43 0.91 2.69
N ASP A 447 -30.67 1.97 2.41
CA ASP A 447 -31.18 3.33 2.26
C ASP A 447 -31.20 3.68 0.77
N VAL A 448 -32.37 4.04 0.24
CA VAL A 448 -32.59 4.19 -1.21
C VAL A 448 -33.09 5.59 -1.54
N HIS A 449 -32.34 6.30 -2.37
CA HIS A 449 -32.69 7.61 -2.90
C HIS A 449 -33.11 7.48 -4.37
N LEU A 450 -34.37 7.79 -4.66
CA LEU A 450 -34.91 7.80 -6.02
C LEU A 450 -34.69 9.17 -6.67
N ILE A 451 -34.17 9.19 -7.89
CA ILE A 451 -33.94 10.42 -8.67
C ILE A 451 -34.58 10.33 -10.06
N THR A 452 -34.99 11.47 -10.60
CA THR A 452 -35.61 11.57 -11.93
C THR A 452 -34.67 12.18 -12.98
N ASP A 453 -35.04 12.16 -14.26
CA ASP A 453 -34.30 12.84 -15.33
C ASP A 453 -34.05 14.32 -15.02
N ARG A 454 -35.04 14.99 -14.40
CA ARG A 454 -34.93 16.39 -14.02
C ARG A 454 -33.85 16.60 -12.96
N ASP A 455 -33.72 15.67 -12.01
CA ASP A 455 -32.73 15.77 -10.94
C ASP A 455 -31.31 15.54 -11.44
N VAL A 456 -31.13 14.61 -12.38
CA VAL A 456 -29.83 14.37 -13.05
C VAL A 456 -29.39 15.59 -13.85
N VAL A 457 -30.29 16.22 -14.61
CA VAL A 457 -29.99 17.42 -15.40
C VAL A 457 -29.69 18.62 -14.51
N GLN A 458 -30.43 18.79 -13.42
CA GLN A 458 -30.28 19.92 -12.50
C GLN A 458 -29.18 19.71 -11.45
N LYS A 459 -28.57 18.52 -11.39
CA LYS A 459 -27.64 18.08 -10.34
C LYS A 459 -28.18 18.38 -8.93
N THR A 460 -29.46 18.13 -8.71
CA THR A 460 -30.12 18.39 -7.42
C THR A 460 -29.95 17.21 -6.47
N SER A 461 -29.78 17.51 -5.18
CA SER A 461 -29.72 16.49 -4.11
C SER A 461 -28.62 15.44 -4.37
N PHE A 462 -28.93 14.15 -4.23
CA PHE A 462 -28.02 13.02 -4.45
C PHE A 462 -27.52 12.88 -5.90
N ALA A 463 -28.21 13.46 -6.89
CA ALA A 463 -27.76 13.43 -8.28
C ALA A 463 -26.44 14.21 -8.51
N ALA A 464 -26.08 15.13 -7.61
CA ALA A 464 -24.79 15.83 -7.64
C ALA A 464 -23.60 14.88 -7.45
N LYS A 465 -23.79 13.71 -6.83
CA LYS A 465 -22.75 12.69 -6.63
C LYS A 465 -22.41 11.92 -7.91
N ILE A 466 -23.29 11.93 -8.91
CA ILE A 466 -23.06 11.25 -10.19
C ILE A 466 -22.01 12.05 -10.97
N GLY A 467 -20.79 11.50 -11.06
CA GLY A 467 -19.62 12.17 -11.67
C GLY A 467 -18.93 13.20 -10.77
N ALA A 468 -19.10 13.12 -9.44
CA ALA A 468 -18.36 13.93 -8.48
C ALA A 468 -16.92 13.42 -8.28
N ILE A 469 -15.96 14.31 -8.04
CA ILE A 469 -14.53 13.96 -7.95
C ILE A 469 -14.18 13.35 -6.58
N THR A 470 -14.72 13.89 -5.48
CA THR A 470 -14.29 13.55 -4.11
C THR A 470 -15.20 12.55 -3.39
N ASP A 471 -16.38 12.25 -3.93
CA ASP A 471 -17.34 11.26 -3.40
C ASP A 471 -18.24 10.74 -4.55
N PRO A 472 -17.67 10.06 -5.57
CA PRO A 472 -18.40 9.63 -6.75
C PRO A 472 -19.42 8.54 -6.43
N ALA A 473 -20.63 8.69 -6.97
CA ALA A 473 -21.58 7.58 -7.06
C ALA A 473 -21.06 6.52 -8.04
N LEU A 474 -20.95 5.28 -7.56
CA LEU A 474 -20.41 4.18 -8.36
C LEU A 474 -21.51 3.46 -9.11
N PRO A 475 -21.43 3.34 -10.45
CA PRO A 475 -22.48 2.68 -11.23
C PRO A 475 -22.55 1.19 -10.91
N LEU A 476 -23.77 0.70 -10.70
CA LEU A 476 -24.06 -0.72 -10.57
C LEU A 476 -24.48 -1.27 -11.93
N LYS A 477 -24.01 -2.48 -12.26
CA LYS A 477 -24.39 -3.16 -13.49
C LYS A 477 -25.81 -3.70 -13.34
N LEU A 478 -26.73 -3.20 -14.17
CA LEU A 478 -28.11 -3.68 -14.20
C LEU A 478 -28.22 -5.01 -14.98
N LYS A 479 -29.27 -5.77 -14.68
CA LYS A 479 -29.62 -6.99 -15.40
C LYS A 479 -29.77 -6.69 -16.89
N SER A 480 -28.83 -7.20 -17.69
CA SER A 480 -28.88 -7.11 -19.15
C SER A 480 -29.77 -8.25 -19.66
N GLN A 481 -30.77 -7.97 -20.49
CA GLN A 481 -31.40 -9.04 -21.25
C GLN A 481 -30.35 -9.56 -22.25
N GLN A 482 -29.92 -10.81 -22.07
CA GLN A 482 -29.34 -11.56 -23.17
C GLN A 482 -30.45 -11.68 -24.22
N VAL A 483 -30.30 -10.96 -25.33
CA VAL A 483 -31.05 -11.24 -26.56
C VAL A 483 -30.45 -12.47 -27.21
#